data_AF-A0A2G5J4K2-F1
#
_entry.id   AF-A0A2G5J4K2-F1
#
_cell.length_a   1.000
_cell.length_b   1.000
_cell.length_c   1.000
_cell.angle_alpha   90.00
_cell.angle_beta   90.00
_cell.angle_gamma   90.00
#
_symmetry.space_group_name_H-M   'P 1'
#
loop_
_entity.id
_entity.type
_entity.pdbx_description
1 polymer ?
#
loop_
_entity_poly.entity_id
_entity_poly.type
_entity_poly.pdbx_seq_one_letter_code
_entity_poly.pdbx_strand_id
1 'polypeptide(L)'
;MSEVEELAGLVDGLRRDRRRGPYAGHGEYLDAAWAVHEAAERLLDGGLADQAAPKLRTAVDRVAKALMYLDDSGGTVGDALRALTVLYAKAVCAAPPRRPQTLATWIDKTTFDGPGWPDLQLADFAAGLGPVGLAHLADLVEDRASGLTDEDRYGAASHIQDLREQLAANVGDTDWYIGVVARDLRTPGQYLKITEALRDAARTEEATVWARRGLAAHPTSPYLPPLRDALVDLLTRAGNEEEALAVRRAAFERTPVHAVFHPLQATATRIGSPQTIQWALGLLRERLPANPAGARELILCLQETGQHDDAWQVAVDHLDDLGKYLLQDLIEQRRTTHPADVTGPYRRLIAGYLAETGNKYRYQYAVRHLKALRALHQQLGTPGEFADYLHALRAEHIWRQATRHGATITG
;
A
#
# COMPACT_ATOMS: atom_id res chain seq x y z
N MET A 1 -17.52 21.16 -38.33
CA MET A 1 -17.97 20.29 -37.23
C MET A 1 -17.76 21.08 -35.97
N SER A 2 -18.81 21.27 -35.16
CA SER A 2 -18.63 21.94 -33.86
C SER A 2 -17.81 21.05 -32.92
N GLU A 3 -17.11 21.63 -31.95
CA GLU A 3 -16.36 20.86 -30.94
C GLU A 3 -17.26 19.86 -30.18
N VAL A 4 -18.55 20.17 -30.07
CA VAL A 4 -19.57 19.29 -29.46
C VAL A 4 -19.90 18.08 -30.35
N GLU A 5 -19.98 18.29 -31.67
CA GLU A 5 -20.13 17.19 -32.64
C GLU A 5 -18.88 16.31 -32.69
N GLU A 6 -17.69 16.91 -32.57
CA GLU A 6 -16.42 16.19 -32.45
C GLU A 6 -16.44 15.25 -31.23
N LEU A 7 -16.73 15.79 -30.04
CA LEU A 7 -16.83 14.98 -28.83
C LEU A 7 -17.88 13.87 -28.98
N ALA A 8 -19.04 14.17 -29.56
CA ALA A 8 -20.08 13.16 -29.79
C ALA A 8 -19.58 12.01 -30.69
N GLY A 9 -18.86 12.33 -31.77
CA GLY A 9 -18.26 11.35 -32.66
C GLY A 9 -17.20 10.49 -31.98
N LEU A 10 -16.32 11.11 -31.19
CA LEU A 10 -15.28 10.41 -30.42
C LEU A 10 -15.90 9.46 -29.39
N VAL A 11 -16.91 9.92 -28.65
CA VAL A 11 -17.63 9.10 -27.67
C VAL A 11 -18.32 7.93 -28.35
N ASP A 12 -18.91 8.11 -29.53
CA ASP A 12 -19.49 7.02 -30.34
C ASP A 12 -18.48 5.99 -30.85
N GLY A 13 -17.21 6.40 -30.98
CA GLY A 13 -16.06 5.53 -31.24
C GLY A 13 -15.67 4.62 -30.07
N LEU A 14 -16.06 4.92 -28.81
CA LEU A 14 -15.75 4.13 -27.61
C LEU A 14 -16.54 2.80 -27.51
N ARG A 15 -16.78 2.13 -28.63
CA ARG A 15 -17.49 0.84 -28.67
C ARG A 15 -16.50 -0.31 -28.72
N ARG A 16 -16.49 -1.10 -27.65
CA ARG A 16 -15.76 -2.36 -27.61
C ARG A 16 -16.58 -3.49 -28.23
N ASP A 17 -16.06 -4.12 -29.28
CA ASP A 17 -16.62 -5.38 -29.79
C ASP A 17 -16.29 -6.52 -28.81
N ARG A 18 -17.34 -7.08 -28.20
CA ARG A 18 -17.26 -8.17 -27.22
C ARG A 18 -16.73 -9.48 -27.79
N ARG A 19 -16.70 -9.63 -29.12
CA ARG A 19 -16.20 -10.83 -29.80
C ARG A 19 -14.69 -10.79 -30.00
N ARG A 20 -14.05 -9.64 -29.82
CA ARG A 20 -12.60 -9.51 -29.91
C ARG A 20 -11.94 -10.06 -28.64
N GLY A 21 -10.80 -10.73 -28.80
CA GLY A 21 -10.01 -11.21 -27.67
C GLY A 21 -9.55 -10.05 -26.76
N PRO A 22 -9.31 -10.31 -25.47
CA PRO A 22 -9.15 -9.26 -24.43
C PRO A 22 -7.98 -8.30 -24.69
N TYR A 23 -6.93 -8.71 -25.39
CA TYR A 23 -5.77 -7.88 -25.75
C TYR A 23 -5.92 -7.11 -27.07
N ALA A 24 -6.85 -7.53 -27.94
CA ALA A 24 -6.92 -7.02 -29.31
C ALA A 24 -7.52 -5.60 -29.36
N GLY A 25 -6.76 -4.65 -29.91
CA GLY A 25 -7.18 -3.24 -30.02
C GLY A 25 -7.14 -2.47 -28.69
N HIS A 26 -6.38 -2.94 -27.70
CA HIS A 26 -6.21 -2.25 -26.42
C HIS A 26 -5.64 -0.84 -26.60
N GLY A 27 -4.52 -0.69 -27.33
CA GLY A 27 -3.90 0.62 -27.57
C GLY A 27 -4.83 1.59 -28.29
N GLU A 28 -5.47 1.15 -29.37
CA GLU A 28 -6.47 1.96 -30.10
C GLU A 28 -7.62 2.42 -29.21
N TYR A 29 -8.09 1.56 -28.30
CA TYR A 29 -9.17 1.89 -27.36
C TYR A 29 -8.71 2.91 -26.32
N LEU A 30 -7.48 2.74 -25.80
CA LEU A 30 -6.87 3.68 -24.86
C LEU A 30 -6.69 5.07 -25.49
N ASP A 31 -6.16 5.13 -26.71
CA ASP A 31 -5.98 6.38 -27.46
C ASP A 31 -7.33 7.06 -27.71
N ALA A 32 -8.37 6.30 -28.04
CA ALA A 32 -9.72 6.83 -28.21
C ALA A 32 -10.30 7.39 -26.90
N ALA A 33 -10.07 6.74 -25.76
CA ALA A 33 -10.51 7.23 -24.46
C ALA A 33 -9.83 8.55 -24.08
N TRP A 34 -8.53 8.68 -24.35
CA TRP A 34 -7.81 9.93 -24.13
C TRP A 34 -8.21 11.05 -25.10
N ALA A 35 -8.49 10.72 -26.37
CA ALA A 35 -9.03 11.71 -27.31
C ALA A 35 -10.38 12.27 -26.84
N VAL A 36 -11.25 11.43 -26.28
CA VAL A 36 -12.51 11.88 -25.65
C VAL A 36 -12.23 12.80 -24.46
N HIS A 37 -11.27 12.44 -23.60
CA HIS A 37 -10.89 13.26 -22.46
C HIS A 37 -10.43 14.66 -22.91
N GLU A 38 -9.48 14.74 -23.83
CA GLU A 38 -8.95 16.01 -24.34
C GLU A 38 -10.02 16.87 -25.00
N ALA A 39 -10.90 16.28 -25.81
CA ALA A 39 -11.99 17.01 -26.46
C ALA A 39 -13.02 17.54 -25.45
N ALA A 40 -13.33 16.75 -24.42
CA ALA A 40 -14.22 17.19 -23.35
C ALA A 40 -13.59 18.28 -22.49
N GLU A 41 -12.30 18.20 -22.20
CA GLU A 41 -11.58 19.22 -21.42
C GLU A 41 -11.62 20.59 -22.13
N ARG A 42 -11.37 20.61 -23.45
CA ARG A 42 -11.53 21.83 -24.27
C ARG A 42 -12.93 22.44 -24.16
N LEU A 43 -13.98 21.60 -24.20
CA LEU A 43 -15.36 22.09 -24.06
C LEU A 43 -15.66 22.65 -22.66
N LEU A 44 -15.11 22.03 -21.60
CA LEU A 44 -15.26 22.56 -20.25
C LEU A 44 -14.54 23.90 -20.09
N ASP A 45 -13.31 24.02 -20.61
CA ASP A 45 -12.55 25.28 -20.61
C ASP A 45 -13.26 26.37 -21.44
N GLY A 46 -13.97 25.98 -22.49
CA GLY A 46 -14.84 26.85 -23.28
C GLY A 46 -16.18 27.21 -22.63
N GLY A 47 -16.46 26.73 -21.42
CA GLY A 47 -17.71 27.01 -20.69
C GLY A 47 -18.93 26.23 -21.18
N LEU A 48 -18.74 25.17 -21.95
CA LEU A 48 -19.79 24.34 -22.55
C LEU A 48 -20.06 23.06 -21.74
N ALA A 49 -20.02 23.19 -20.40
CA ALA A 49 -20.16 22.06 -19.47
C ALA A 49 -21.52 21.33 -19.61
N ASP A 50 -22.60 22.06 -19.91
CA ASP A 50 -23.95 21.52 -20.11
C ASP A 50 -24.03 20.59 -21.34
N GLN A 51 -23.23 20.87 -22.36
CA GLN A 51 -23.12 20.07 -23.58
C GLN A 51 -22.14 18.91 -23.42
N ALA A 52 -21.06 19.09 -22.64
CA ALA A 52 -20.06 18.05 -22.38
C ALA A 52 -20.58 16.96 -21.41
N ALA A 53 -21.32 17.33 -20.35
CA ALA A 53 -21.71 16.40 -19.29
C ALA A 53 -22.47 15.14 -19.78
N PRO A 54 -23.48 15.23 -20.67
CA PRO A 54 -24.16 14.03 -21.18
C PRO A 54 -23.24 13.11 -22.00
N LYS A 55 -22.25 13.67 -22.71
CA LYS A 55 -21.28 12.92 -23.51
C LYS A 55 -20.27 12.24 -22.62
N LEU A 56 -19.76 12.94 -21.61
CA LEU A 56 -18.88 12.39 -20.59
C LEU A 56 -19.53 11.25 -19.81
N ARG A 57 -20.79 11.39 -19.39
CA ARG A 57 -21.55 10.28 -18.78
C ARG A 57 -21.54 9.05 -19.67
N THR A 58 -21.84 9.24 -20.96
CA THR A 58 -21.87 8.15 -21.95
C THR A 58 -20.48 7.52 -22.13
N ALA A 59 -19.42 8.34 -22.12
CA ALA A 59 -18.04 7.87 -22.21
C ALA A 59 -17.67 6.99 -21.00
N VAL A 60 -17.94 7.47 -19.79
CA VAL A 60 -17.71 6.73 -18.53
C VAL A 60 -18.43 5.38 -18.58
N ASP A 61 -19.73 5.37 -18.90
CA ASP A 61 -20.51 4.12 -19.00
C ASP A 61 -19.94 3.15 -20.05
N ARG A 62 -19.44 3.66 -21.18
CA ARG A 62 -18.86 2.84 -22.26
C ARG A 62 -17.52 2.25 -21.88
N VAL A 63 -16.63 3.04 -21.28
CA VAL A 63 -15.30 2.58 -20.83
C VAL A 63 -15.44 1.59 -19.68
N ALA A 64 -16.28 1.88 -18.68
CA ALA A 64 -16.57 0.95 -17.59
C ALA A 64 -17.07 -0.40 -18.13
N LYS A 65 -17.98 -0.38 -19.10
CA LYS A 65 -18.45 -1.60 -19.75
C LYS A 65 -17.38 -2.30 -20.60
N ALA A 66 -16.47 -1.57 -21.22
CA ALA A 66 -15.40 -2.14 -22.03
C ALA A 66 -14.37 -2.89 -21.16
N LEU A 67 -14.04 -2.37 -19.97
CA LEU A 67 -13.15 -3.02 -19.00
C LEU A 67 -13.63 -4.41 -18.56
N MET A 68 -14.92 -4.71 -18.67
CA MET A 68 -15.43 -6.07 -18.43
C MET A 68 -14.93 -7.11 -19.46
N TYR A 69 -14.43 -6.65 -20.60
CA TYR A 69 -14.04 -7.50 -21.74
C TYR A 69 -12.65 -7.18 -22.29
N LEU A 70 -11.94 -6.25 -21.67
CA LEU A 70 -10.61 -5.80 -22.06
C LEU A 70 -9.66 -6.20 -20.93
N ASP A 71 -8.52 -6.81 -21.26
CA ASP A 71 -7.49 -7.01 -20.25
C ASP A 71 -6.84 -5.65 -19.97
N ASP A 72 -6.99 -5.19 -18.73
CA ASP A 72 -6.37 -3.97 -18.22
C ASP A 72 -5.53 -4.30 -16.98
N SER A 73 -4.83 -5.44 -17.01
CA SER A 73 -3.90 -5.80 -15.94
C SER A 73 -2.81 -4.74 -15.71
N GLY A 74 -2.53 -3.91 -16.72
CA GLY A 74 -1.64 -2.75 -16.61
C GLY A 74 -2.30 -1.48 -16.04
N GLY A 75 -3.62 -1.44 -15.88
CA GLY A 75 -4.39 -0.35 -15.28
C GLY A 75 -4.60 0.90 -16.15
N THR A 76 -4.06 0.92 -17.37
CA THR A 76 -4.02 2.13 -18.22
C THR A 76 -5.39 2.58 -18.71
N VAL A 77 -6.31 1.66 -18.98
CA VAL A 77 -7.69 2.01 -19.39
C VAL A 77 -8.52 2.38 -18.17
N GLY A 78 -8.25 1.77 -17.01
CA GLY A 78 -8.76 2.18 -15.71
C GLY A 78 -8.35 3.60 -15.34
N ASP A 79 -7.12 4.02 -15.67
CA ASP A 79 -6.66 5.39 -15.48
C ASP A 79 -7.43 6.38 -16.37
N ALA A 80 -7.67 6.04 -17.64
CA ALA A 80 -8.50 6.83 -18.53
C ALA A 80 -9.96 6.93 -18.03
N LEU A 81 -10.53 5.82 -17.53
CA LEU A 81 -11.86 5.83 -16.90
C LEU A 81 -11.92 6.77 -15.69
N ARG A 82 -10.89 6.74 -14.83
CA ARG A 82 -10.81 7.61 -13.65
C ARG A 82 -10.75 9.08 -14.08
N ALA A 83 -9.90 9.41 -15.06
CA ALA A 83 -9.79 10.78 -15.58
C ALA A 83 -11.11 11.28 -16.19
N LEU A 84 -11.78 10.46 -17.01
CA LEU A 84 -13.10 10.78 -17.57
C LEU A 84 -14.17 10.97 -16.49
N THR A 85 -14.14 10.17 -15.42
CA THR A 85 -15.07 10.28 -14.30
C THR A 85 -14.88 11.59 -13.53
N VAL A 86 -13.64 11.99 -13.28
CA VAL A 86 -13.31 13.30 -12.68
C VAL A 86 -13.81 14.44 -13.57
N LEU A 87 -13.60 14.34 -14.89
CA LEU A 87 -14.06 15.36 -15.83
C LEU A 87 -15.59 15.44 -15.91
N TYR A 88 -16.27 14.29 -15.83
CA TYR A 88 -17.73 14.23 -15.73
C TYR A 88 -18.23 14.92 -14.45
N ALA A 89 -17.62 14.65 -13.29
CA ALA A 89 -17.95 15.31 -12.03
C ALA A 89 -17.80 16.84 -12.11
N LYS A 90 -16.68 17.32 -12.68
CA LYS A 90 -16.48 18.75 -12.96
C LYS A 90 -17.58 19.34 -13.84
N ALA A 91 -17.94 18.64 -14.93
CA ALA A 91 -18.97 19.11 -15.86
C ALA A 91 -20.35 19.24 -15.19
N VAL A 92 -20.77 18.26 -14.40
CA VAL A 92 -22.06 18.33 -13.69
C VAL A 92 -22.06 19.34 -12.55
N CYS A 93 -20.91 19.63 -11.95
CA CYS A 93 -20.81 20.70 -10.95
C CYS A 93 -20.85 22.10 -11.59
N ALA A 94 -20.23 22.26 -12.77
CA ALA A 94 -20.26 23.52 -13.52
C ALA A 94 -21.63 23.78 -14.18
N ALA A 95 -22.31 22.73 -14.63
CA ALA A 95 -23.66 22.79 -15.20
C ALA A 95 -24.56 21.71 -14.58
N PRO A 96 -25.13 21.97 -13.38
CA PRO A 96 -25.99 21.01 -12.70
C PRO A 96 -27.15 20.53 -13.58
N PRO A 97 -27.46 19.22 -13.58
CA PRO A 97 -28.57 18.69 -14.36
C PRO A 97 -29.90 19.30 -13.89
N ARG A 98 -30.78 19.62 -14.84
CA ARG A 98 -32.15 20.13 -14.55
C ARG A 98 -32.95 19.21 -13.61
N ARG A 99 -32.61 17.92 -13.57
CA ARG A 99 -33.18 16.90 -12.68
C ARG A 99 -32.04 16.19 -11.95
N PRO A 100 -31.60 16.69 -10.78
CA PRO A 100 -30.50 16.10 -10.02
C PRO A 100 -30.72 14.63 -9.62
N GLN A 101 -31.98 14.20 -9.52
CA GLN A 101 -32.34 12.80 -9.30
C GLN A 101 -31.75 11.87 -10.37
N THR A 102 -31.61 12.34 -11.62
CA THR A 102 -31.03 11.52 -12.71
C THR A 102 -29.53 11.25 -12.54
N LEU A 103 -28.83 12.10 -11.78
CA LEU A 103 -27.44 11.90 -11.38
C LEU A 103 -27.40 10.97 -10.16
N ALA A 104 -28.25 11.17 -9.17
CA ALA A 104 -28.38 10.27 -8.01
C ALA A 104 -28.68 8.81 -8.44
N THR A 105 -29.66 8.60 -9.33
CA THR A 105 -29.96 7.27 -9.88
C THR A 105 -28.80 6.68 -10.68
N TRP A 106 -27.97 7.52 -11.31
CA TRP A 106 -26.78 7.02 -12.00
C TRP A 106 -25.72 6.54 -11.01
N ILE A 107 -25.45 7.32 -9.95
CA ILE A 107 -24.52 6.93 -8.88
C ILE A 107 -24.98 5.61 -8.25
N ASP A 108 -26.25 5.54 -7.83
CA ASP A 108 -26.85 4.32 -7.26
C ASP A 108 -26.64 3.09 -8.17
N LYS A 109 -27.01 3.19 -9.45
CA LYS A 109 -26.85 2.07 -10.39
C LYS A 109 -25.39 1.69 -10.64
N THR A 110 -24.51 2.68 -10.78
CA THR A 110 -23.08 2.43 -10.98
C THR A 110 -22.46 1.73 -9.77
N THR A 111 -22.84 2.13 -8.57
CA THR A 111 -22.33 1.54 -7.32
C THR A 111 -22.88 0.14 -7.05
N PHE A 112 -24.18 -0.10 -7.27
CA PHE A 112 -24.81 -1.34 -6.85
C PHE A 112 -25.02 -2.37 -7.97
N ASP A 113 -25.28 -1.91 -9.19
CA ASP A 113 -25.58 -2.79 -10.33
C ASP A 113 -24.41 -2.86 -11.34
N GLY A 114 -23.36 -2.08 -11.09
CA GLY A 114 -22.16 -2.00 -11.93
C GLY A 114 -21.13 -3.09 -11.63
N PRO A 115 -20.05 -3.16 -12.43
CA PRO A 115 -18.99 -4.15 -12.27
C PRO A 115 -18.03 -3.89 -11.10
N GLY A 116 -18.28 -2.86 -10.27
CA GLY A 116 -17.37 -2.40 -9.21
C GLY A 116 -16.43 -1.26 -9.62
N TRP A 117 -16.59 -0.71 -10.82
CA TRP A 117 -15.88 0.48 -11.29
C TRP A 117 -16.81 1.35 -12.17
N PRO A 118 -16.52 2.67 -12.31
CA PRO A 118 -15.50 3.44 -11.58
C PRO A 118 -15.80 3.52 -10.08
N ASP A 119 -14.76 3.70 -9.27
CA ASP A 119 -14.95 4.08 -7.87
C ASP A 119 -15.40 5.54 -7.81
N LEU A 120 -16.58 5.77 -7.23
CA LEU A 120 -17.24 7.08 -7.21
C LEU A 120 -17.10 7.72 -5.83
N GLN A 121 -16.52 8.91 -5.80
CA GLN A 121 -16.48 9.76 -4.62
C GLN A 121 -17.63 10.77 -4.68
N LEU A 122 -18.63 10.62 -3.80
CA LEU A 122 -19.83 11.44 -3.77
C LEU A 122 -19.52 12.94 -3.61
N ALA A 123 -18.44 13.28 -2.90
CA ALA A 123 -17.97 14.65 -2.74
C ALA A 123 -17.72 15.36 -4.08
N ASP A 124 -17.24 14.63 -5.09
CA ASP A 124 -16.98 15.19 -6.43
C ASP A 124 -18.27 15.56 -7.17
N PHE A 125 -19.39 14.90 -6.82
CA PHE A 125 -20.71 15.08 -7.43
C PHE A 125 -21.67 15.91 -6.57
N ALA A 126 -21.30 16.22 -5.33
CA ALA A 126 -22.20 16.81 -4.34
C ALA A 126 -22.80 18.16 -4.79
N ALA A 127 -21.98 19.03 -5.39
CA ALA A 127 -22.46 20.32 -5.90
C ALA A 127 -23.42 20.14 -7.08
N GLY A 128 -23.19 19.17 -7.97
CA GLY A 128 -24.07 18.85 -9.09
C GLY A 128 -25.38 18.17 -8.66
N LEU A 129 -25.35 17.39 -7.57
CA LEU A 129 -26.55 16.80 -6.96
C LEU A 129 -27.39 17.86 -6.23
N GLY A 130 -26.74 18.78 -5.52
CA GLY A 130 -27.40 19.68 -4.59
C GLY A 130 -28.23 18.94 -3.52
N PRO A 131 -28.99 19.68 -2.69
CA PRO A 131 -29.78 19.07 -1.61
C PRO A 131 -30.83 18.07 -2.12
N VAL A 132 -31.44 18.36 -3.28
CA VAL A 132 -32.50 17.51 -3.86
C VAL A 132 -31.94 16.19 -4.37
N GLY A 133 -30.79 16.20 -5.05
CA GLY A 133 -30.14 14.98 -5.53
C GLY A 133 -29.58 14.14 -4.39
N LEU A 134 -28.98 14.78 -3.38
CA LEU A 134 -28.46 14.09 -2.19
C LEU A 134 -29.58 13.42 -1.38
N ALA A 135 -30.72 14.10 -1.17
CA ALA A 135 -31.87 13.50 -0.51
C ALA A 135 -32.41 12.29 -1.28
N HIS A 136 -32.54 12.42 -2.61
CA HIS A 136 -32.98 11.28 -3.44
C HIS A 136 -32.00 10.11 -3.41
N LEU A 137 -30.69 10.37 -3.40
CA LEU A 137 -29.69 9.32 -3.25
C LEU A 137 -29.78 8.63 -1.88
N ALA A 138 -30.02 9.39 -0.81
CA ALA A 138 -30.24 8.83 0.52
C ALA A 138 -31.46 7.90 0.54
N ASP A 139 -32.59 8.31 -0.06
CA ASP A 139 -33.78 7.46 -0.18
C ASP A 139 -33.46 6.15 -0.93
N LEU A 140 -32.75 6.22 -2.07
CA LEU A 140 -32.36 5.03 -2.83
C LEU A 140 -31.47 4.07 -2.03
N VAL A 141 -30.52 4.61 -1.25
CA VAL A 141 -29.63 3.82 -0.39
C VAL A 141 -30.40 3.12 0.73
N GLU A 142 -31.36 3.81 1.35
CA GLU A 142 -32.22 3.21 2.38
C GLU A 142 -33.18 2.16 1.81
N ASP A 143 -33.75 2.40 0.63
CA ASP A 143 -34.57 1.42 -0.08
C ASP A 143 -33.77 0.14 -0.35
N ARG A 144 -32.54 0.25 -0.87
CA ARG A 144 -31.65 -0.91 -1.06
C ARG A 144 -31.30 -1.60 0.24
N ALA A 145 -31.02 -0.84 1.31
CA ALA A 145 -30.73 -1.41 2.61
C ALA A 145 -31.90 -2.22 3.19
N SER A 146 -33.13 -1.75 2.99
CA SER A 146 -34.35 -2.43 3.44
C SER A 146 -34.64 -3.71 2.66
N GLY A 147 -34.22 -3.77 1.40
CA GLY A 147 -34.42 -4.91 0.50
C GLY A 147 -33.35 -6.00 0.59
N LEU A 148 -32.30 -5.82 1.40
CA LEU A 148 -31.22 -6.82 1.52
C LEU A 148 -31.73 -8.13 2.12
N THR A 149 -31.46 -9.23 1.43
CA THR A 149 -31.60 -10.58 1.99
C THR A 149 -30.33 -11.00 2.75
N ASP A 150 -30.41 -12.07 3.53
CA ASP A 150 -29.24 -12.59 4.27
C ASP A 150 -28.09 -13.05 3.34
N GLU A 151 -28.40 -13.46 2.11
CA GLU A 151 -27.41 -13.87 1.10
C GLU A 151 -26.67 -12.66 0.47
N ASP A 152 -27.32 -11.50 0.36
CA ASP A 152 -26.76 -10.30 -0.28
C ASP A 152 -25.81 -9.49 0.63
N ARG A 153 -25.75 -9.85 1.93
CA ARG A 153 -25.06 -9.07 2.97
C ARG A 153 -23.56 -8.91 2.78
N TYR A 154 -22.88 -9.80 2.06
CA TYR A 154 -21.41 -9.77 2.03
C TYR A 154 -20.83 -8.69 1.10
N GLY A 155 -21.57 -8.26 0.07
CA GLY A 155 -21.12 -7.21 -0.87
C GLY A 155 -21.92 -5.92 -0.76
N ALA A 156 -23.25 -6.02 -0.88
CA ALA A 156 -24.11 -4.84 -0.94
C ALA A 156 -24.14 -4.04 0.37
N ALA A 157 -23.96 -4.70 1.52
CA ALA A 157 -23.92 -4.01 2.82
C ALA A 157 -22.71 -3.08 2.96
N SER A 158 -21.57 -3.40 2.34
CA SER A 158 -20.40 -2.50 2.35
C SER A 158 -20.70 -1.24 1.55
N HIS A 159 -21.20 -1.38 0.31
CA HIS A 159 -21.55 -0.23 -0.53
C HIS A 159 -22.64 0.65 0.10
N ILE A 160 -23.63 0.06 0.76
CA ILE A 160 -24.64 0.82 1.53
C ILE A 160 -23.97 1.63 2.64
N GLN A 161 -23.09 1.00 3.42
CA GLN A 161 -22.39 1.69 4.50
C GLN A 161 -21.50 2.80 3.96
N ASP A 162 -20.74 2.55 2.91
CA ASP A 162 -19.85 3.53 2.29
C ASP A 162 -20.63 4.74 1.76
N LEU A 163 -21.76 4.53 1.07
CA LEU A 163 -22.60 5.65 0.59
C LEU A 163 -23.28 6.40 1.73
N ARG A 164 -23.75 5.72 2.79
CA ARG A 164 -24.29 6.39 3.98
C ARG A 164 -23.25 7.29 4.63
N GLU A 165 -22.01 6.80 4.76
CA GLU A 165 -20.90 7.57 5.32
C GLU A 165 -20.56 8.78 4.44
N GLN A 166 -20.51 8.61 3.13
CA GLN A 166 -20.26 9.71 2.19
C GLN A 166 -21.40 10.74 2.19
N LEU A 167 -22.67 10.31 2.25
CA LEU A 167 -23.82 11.19 2.42
C LEU A 167 -23.70 11.98 3.74
N ALA A 168 -23.27 11.33 4.81
CA ALA A 168 -23.05 11.95 6.10
C ALA A 168 -21.93 12.98 6.12
N ALA A 169 -20.80 12.67 5.48
CA ALA A 169 -19.71 13.61 5.32
C ALA A 169 -20.14 14.88 4.54
N ASN A 170 -21.04 14.73 3.55
CA ASN A 170 -21.52 15.86 2.74
C ASN A 170 -22.44 16.84 3.49
N VAL A 171 -23.16 16.38 4.51
CA VAL A 171 -23.98 17.26 5.35
C VAL A 171 -23.11 18.09 6.32
N GLY A 172 -21.92 17.59 6.67
CA GLY A 172 -20.99 18.29 7.56
C GLY A 172 -21.40 18.26 9.03
N ASP A 173 -22.39 17.44 9.40
CA ASP A 173 -22.76 17.19 10.79
C ASP A 173 -21.94 16.03 11.35
N THR A 174 -20.97 16.37 12.20
CA THR A 174 -20.05 15.40 12.81
C THR A 174 -20.79 14.37 13.68
N ASP A 175 -21.79 14.77 14.46
CA ASP A 175 -22.52 13.83 15.33
C ASP A 175 -23.35 12.87 14.51
N TRP A 176 -23.98 13.36 13.44
CA TRP A 176 -24.69 12.49 12.50
C TRP A 176 -23.75 11.51 11.80
N TYR A 177 -22.60 11.98 11.31
CA TYR A 177 -21.57 11.13 10.70
C TYR A 177 -21.11 10.03 11.66
N ILE A 178 -20.80 10.37 12.91
CA ILE A 178 -20.44 9.40 13.94
C ILE A 178 -21.58 8.40 14.15
N GLY A 179 -22.83 8.87 14.21
CA GLY A 179 -24.00 8.02 14.35
C GLY A 179 -24.19 7.05 13.19
N VAL A 180 -23.77 7.41 11.97
CA VAL A 180 -23.79 6.54 10.79
C VAL A 180 -22.66 5.51 10.83
N VAL A 181 -21.42 5.94 11.06
CA VAL A 181 -20.25 5.05 11.11
C VAL A 181 -20.34 4.07 12.28
N ALA A 182 -20.83 4.53 13.44
CA ALA A 182 -20.93 3.72 14.65
C ALA A 182 -21.96 2.58 14.57
N ARG A 183 -22.80 2.53 13.52
CA ARG A 183 -23.70 1.39 13.26
C ARG A 183 -22.93 0.11 12.93
N ASP A 184 -21.71 0.25 12.41
CA ASP A 184 -20.89 -0.89 11.99
C ASP A 184 -19.43 -0.72 12.42
N LEU A 185 -19.10 -1.22 13.62
CA LEU A 185 -17.76 -1.12 14.21
C LEU A 185 -16.91 -2.39 14.02
N ARG A 186 -17.13 -3.12 12.93
CA ARG A 186 -16.49 -4.43 12.66
C ARG A 186 -14.98 -4.38 12.48
N THR A 187 -14.39 -3.24 12.12
CA THR A 187 -12.94 -3.10 11.93
C THR A 187 -12.37 -1.88 12.64
N PRO A 188 -11.04 -1.82 12.87
CA PRO A 188 -10.38 -0.60 13.35
C PRO A 188 -10.61 0.61 12.44
N GLY A 189 -10.88 0.40 11.15
CA GLY A 189 -11.08 1.47 10.17
C GLY A 189 -12.26 2.39 10.52
N GLN A 190 -13.36 1.85 11.03
CA GLN A 190 -14.51 2.68 11.42
C GLN A 190 -14.21 3.53 12.67
N TYR A 191 -13.42 3.00 13.61
CA TYR A 191 -12.93 3.79 14.74
C TYR A 191 -12.00 4.91 14.30
N LEU A 192 -11.14 4.66 13.30
CA LEU A 192 -10.27 5.69 12.72
C LEU A 192 -11.08 6.80 12.05
N LYS A 193 -12.06 6.43 11.20
CA LYS A 193 -12.98 7.39 10.55
C LYS A 193 -13.65 8.31 11.57
N ILE A 194 -14.19 7.76 12.66
CA ILE A 194 -14.79 8.55 13.75
C ILE A 194 -13.74 9.43 14.44
N THR A 195 -12.56 8.89 14.73
CA THR A 195 -11.46 9.62 15.37
C THR A 195 -11.02 10.82 14.54
N GLU A 196 -10.88 10.65 13.22
CA GLU A 196 -10.51 11.70 12.29
C GLU A 196 -11.60 12.76 12.17
N ALA A 197 -12.87 12.36 12.02
CA ALA A 197 -13.99 13.30 11.98
C ALA A 197 -14.07 14.16 13.25
N LEU A 198 -13.89 13.57 14.43
CA LEU A 198 -13.85 14.30 15.70
C LEU A 198 -12.65 15.24 15.80
N ARG A 199 -11.47 14.80 15.35
CA ARG A 199 -10.27 15.62 15.31
C ARG A 199 -10.46 16.83 14.40
N ASP A 200 -11.02 16.63 13.22
CA ASP A 200 -11.23 17.69 12.22
C ASP A 200 -12.31 18.69 12.70
N ALA A 201 -13.25 18.25 13.54
CA ALA A 201 -14.18 19.09 14.29
C ALA A 201 -13.60 19.69 15.59
N ALA A 202 -12.29 19.58 15.83
CA ALA A 202 -11.58 20.02 17.03
C ALA A 202 -12.04 19.40 18.37
N ARG A 203 -12.81 18.30 18.34
CA ARG A 203 -13.30 17.54 19.50
C ARG A 203 -12.27 16.49 19.96
N THR A 204 -11.09 16.98 20.33
CA THR A 204 -9.88 16.17 20.59
C THR A 204 -10.05 15.13 21.70
N GLU A 205 -10.77 15.46 22.78
CA GLU A 205 -11.00 14.55 23.90
C GLU A 205 -11.84 13.34 23.47
N GLU A 206 -12.93 13.58 22.74
CA GLU A 206 -13.79 12.52 22.21
C GLU A 206 -13.08 11.67 21.16
N ALA A 207 -12.29 12.30 20.28
CA ALA A 207 -11.46 11.59 19.32
C ALA A 207 -10.51 10.60 20.03
N THR A 208 -9.90 11.04 21.13
CA THR A 208 -9.00 10.22 21.94
C THR A 208 -9.74 9.05 22.59
N VAL A 209 -10.96 9.26 23.10
CA VAL A 209 -11.81 8.20 23.65
C VAL A 209 -12.15 7.16 22.58
N TRP A 210 -12.55 7.59 21.39
CA TRP A 210 -12.88 6.68 20.28
C TRP A 210 -11.68 5.88 19.79
N ALA A 211 -10.51 6.50 19.70
CA ALA A 211 -9.29 5.81 19.30
C ALA A 211 -8.88 4.74 20.32
N ARG A 212 -8.93 5.05 21.62
CA ARG A 212 -8.70 4.06 22.70
C ARG A 212 -9.70 2.90 22.62
N ARG A 213 -10.99 3.22 22.42
CA ARG A 213 -12.05 2.21 22.28
C ARG A 213 -11.77 1.26 21.11
N GLY A 214 -11.33 1.78 19.97
CA GLY A 214 -11.01 0.96 18.80
C GLY A 214 -9.80 0.06 19.01
N LEU A 215 -8.72 0.55 19.66
CA LEU A 215 -7.58 -0.28 20.02
C LEU A 215 -7.97 -1.43 20.99
N ALA A 216 -8.85 -1.13 21.96
CA ALA A 216 -9.34 -2.12 22.93
C ALA A 216 -10.29 -3.16 22.30
N ALA A 217 -11.13 -2.73 21.36
CA ALA A 217 -12.08 -3.62 20.69
C ALA A 217 -11.41 -4.60 19.70
N HIS A 218 -10.24 -4.23 19.15
CA HIS A 218 -9.59 -4.97 18.06
C HIS A 218 -8.12 -5.32 18.36
N PRO A 219 -7.77 -5.90 19.52
CA PRO A 219 -6.41 -5.93 20.06
C PRO A 219 -5.39 -6.70 19.20
N THR A 220 -5.85 -7.61 18.33
CA THR A 220 -5.03 -8.47 17.46
C THR A 220 -5.14 -8.11 15.98
N SER A 221 -5.91 -7.07 15.62
CA SER A 221 -6.12 -6.73 14.21
C SER A 221 -4.83 -6.18 13.57
N PRO A 222 -4.44 -6.68 12.39
CA PRO A 222 -3.28 -6.15 11.66
C PRO A 222 -3.51 -4.73 11.15
N TYR A 223 -4.76 -4.25 11.11
CA TYR A 223 -5.15 -2.92 10.62
C TYR A 223 -5.15 -1.83 11.70
N LEU A 224 -4.63 -2.12 12.90
CA LEU A 224 -4.48 -1.12 13.97
C LEU A 224 -3.44 0.00 13.75
N PRO A 225 -2.36 -0.13 12.94
CA PRO A 225 -1.32 0.89 12.88
C PRO A 225 -1.83 2.32 12.63
N PRO A 226 -2.70 2.58 11.64
CA PRO A 226 -3.21 3.94 11.41
C PRO A 226 -4.00 4.51 12.60
N LEU A 227 -4.84 3.69 13.24
CA LEU A 227 -5.60 4.09 14.45
C LEU A 227 -4.67 4.39 15.64
N ARG A 228 -3.60 3.60 15.78
CA ARG A 228 -2.58 3.81 16.80
C ARG A 228 -1.81 5.10 16.56
N ASP A 229 -1.45 5.39 15.32
CA ASP A 229 -0.78 6.62 14.94
C ASP A 229 -1.64 7.84 15.27
N ALA A 230 -2.94 7.79 14.91
CA ALA A 230 -3.90 8.84 15.26
C ALA A 230 -4.00 9.06 16.78
N LEU A 231 -4.08 7.98 17.58
CA LEU A 231 -4.11 8.10 19.04
C LEU A 231 -2.82 8.73 19.60
N VAL A 232 -1.65 8.28 19.13
CA VAL A 232 -0.35 8.79 19.59
C VAL A 232 -0.19 10.27 19.28
N ASP A 233 -0.68 10.72 18.12
CA ASP A 233 -0.65 12.13 17.76
C ASP A 233 -1.62 12.97 18.59
N LEU A 234 -2.84 12.47 18.86
CA LEU A 234 -3.79 13.13 19.76
C LEU A 234 -3.19 13.29 21.18
N LEU A 235 -2.63 12.21 21.73
CA LEU A 235 -2.01 12.21 23.05
C LEU A 235 -0.82 13.18 23.13
N THR A 236 0.05 13.18 22.10
CA THR A 236 1.22 14.06 22.09
C THR A 236 0.83 15.53 21.98
N ARG A 237 -0.17 15.87 21.15
CA ARG A 237 -0.69 17.26 21.06
C ARG A 237 -1.36 17.73 22.34
N ALA A 238 -1.96 16.81 23.10
CA ALA A 238 -2.54 17.09 24.42
C ALA A 238 -1.48 17.14 25.55
N GLY A 239 -0.19 16.94 25.25
CA GLY A 239 0.89 16.91 26.25
C GLY A 239 0.93 15.62 27.08
N ASN A 240 0.17 14.59 26.71
CA ASN A 240 0.14 13.29 27.40
C ASN A 240 1.17 12.32 26.79
N GLU A 241 2.44 12.72 26.89
CA GLU A 241 3.58 12.06 26.26
C GLU A 241 3.86 10.66 26.84
N GLU A 242 3.64 10.47 28.14
CA GLU A 242 3.85 9.18 28.81
C GLU A 242 2.92 8.11 28.24
N GLU A 243 1.63 8.44 28.08
CA GLU A 243 0.66 7.54 27.48
C GLU A 243 0.97 7.29 25.99
N ALA A 244 1.37 8.31 25.25
CA ALA A 244 1.77 8.16 23.85
C ALA A 244 2.93 7.14 23.69
N LEU A 245 3.93 7.22 24.55
CA LEU A 245 5.02 6.24 24.61
C LEU A 245 4.55 4.87 25.09
N ALA A 246 3.64 4.80 26.06
CA ALA A 246 3.07 3.53 26.54
C ALA A 246 2.34 2.78 25.42
N VAL A 247 1.56 3.49 24.59
CA VAL A 247 0.86 2.92 23.42
C VAL A 247 1.86 2.32 22.42
N ARG A 248 2.97 3.01 22.15
CA ARG A 248 4.04 2.51 21.27
C ARG A 248 4.77 1.30 21.87
N ARG A 249 5.15 1.38 23.15
CA ARG A 249 5.83 0.30 23.86
C ARG A 249 4.99 -0.99 23.87
N ALA A 250 3.71 -0.90 24.22
CA ALA A 250 2.80 -2.05 24.21
C ALA A 250 2.60 -2.66 22.81
N ALA A 251 2.70 -1.86 21.73
CA ALA A 251 2.68 -2.40 20.38
C ALA A 251 3.96 -3.18 20.07
N PHE A 252 5.11 -2.62 20.43
CA PHE A 252 6.42 -3.22 20.19
C PHE A 252 6.67 -4.48 21.02
N GLU A 253 6.24 -4.52 22.29
CA GLU A 253 6.34 -5.71 23.15
C GLU A 253 5.65 -6.93 22.55
N ARG A 254 4.49 -6.71 21.93
CA ARG A 254 3.70 -7.75 21.26
C ARG A 254 4.34 -8.20 19.96
N THR A 255 4.91 -7.27 19.19
CA THR A 255 5.47 -7.56 17.87
C THR A 255 6.78 -6.78 17.69
N PRO A 256 7.91 -7.32 18.20
CA PRO A 256 9.20 -6.63 18.17
C PRO A 256 9.84 -6.79 16.79
N VAL A 257 9.35 -6.02 15.83
CA VAL A 257 9.86 -5.99 14.44
C VAL A 257 10.17 -4.56 14.05
N HIS A 258 11.04 -4.39 13.06
CA HIS A 258 11.49 -3.08 12.58
C HIS A 258 10.34 -2.16 12.18
N ALA A 259 9.31 -2.70 11.51
CA ALA A 259 8.14 -1.93 11.11
C ALA A 259 7.36 -1.32 12.29
N VAL A 260 7.42 -1.93 13.48
CA VAL A 260 6.80 -1.39 14.72
C VAL A 260 7.79 -0.52 15.50
N PHE A 261 9.09 -0.81 15.40
CA PHE A 261 10.15 0.01 15.97
C PHE A 261 10.22 1.40 15.36
N HIS A 262 10.13 1.52 14.03
CA HIS A 262 10.22 2.80 13.31
C HIS A 262 9.29 3.90 13.88
N PRO A 263 7.97 3.69 13.98
CA PRO A 263 7.09 4.71 14.55
C PRO A 263 7.28 4.89 16.07
N LEU A 264 7.79 3.88 16.80
CA LEU A 264 8.19 4.02 18.20
C LEU A 264 9.41 4.94 18.34
N GLN A 265 10.45 4.76 17.53
CA GLN A 265 11.63 5.61 17.49
C GLN A 265 11.25 7.05 17.13
N ALA A 266 10.41 7.24 16.12
CA ALA A 266 9.92 8.57 15.74
C ALA A 266 9.21 9.28 16.90
N THR A 267 8.31 8.55 17.60
CA THR A 267 7.60 9.08 18.77
C THR A 267 8.55 9.39 19.92
N ALA A 268 9.46 8.49 20.24
CA ALA A 268 10.46 8.65 21.30
C ALA A 268 11.42 9.82 21.03
N THR A 269 11.83 10.01 19.77
CA THR A 269 12.69 11.14 19.36
C THR A 269 11.96 12.46 19.52
N ARG A 270 10.69 12.54 19.06
CA ARG A 270 9.86 13.75 19.19
C ARG A 270 9.67 14.18 20.65
N ILE A 271 9.49 13.22 21.55
CA ILE A 271 9.27 13.44 22.99
C ILE A 271 10.60 13.59 23.77
N GLY A 272 11.75 13.31 23.15
CA GLY A 272 13.04 13.35 23.83
C GLY A 272 13.26 12.21 24.83
N SER A 273 12.82 10.99 24.48
CA SER A 273 12.91 9.78 25.31
C SER A 273 13.90 8.74 24.75
N PRO A 274 15.22 8.98 24.81
CA PRO A 274 16.23 8.03 24.31
C PRO A 274 16.20 6.68 25.06
N GLN A 275 15.75 6.66 26.31
CA GLN A 275 15.62 5.44 27.11
C GLN A 275 14.61 4.47 26.50
N THR A 276 13.57 4.98 25.81
CA THR A 276 12.59 4.14 25.11
C THR A 276 13.24 3.41 23.92
N ILE A 277 14.13 4.07 23.19
CA ILE A 277 14.89 3.46 22.09
C ILE A 277 15.83 2.38 22.64
N GLN A 278 16.57 2.69 23.71
CA GLN A 278 17.48 1.74 24.36
C GLN A 278 16.74 0.50 24.89
N TRP A 279 15.58 0.69 25.52
CA TRP A 279 14.73 -0.40 25.97
C TRP A 279 14.28 -1.29 24.80
N ALA A 280 13.83 -0.71 23.68
CA ALA A 280 13.36 -1.48 22.54
C ALA A 280 14.47 -2.33 21.90
N LEU A 281 15.68 -1.78 21.76
CA LEU A 281 16.85 -2.53 21.30
C LEU A 281 17.28 -3.60 22.31
N GLY A 282 17.19 -3.31 23.61
CA GLY A 282 17.42 -4.27 24.69
C GLY A 282 16.47 -5.46 24.62
N LEU A 283 15.18 -5.21 24.38
CA LEU A 283 14.17 -6.26 24.25
C LEU A 283 14.45 -7.20 23.06
N LEU A 284 14.89 -6.65 21.92
CA LEU A 284 15.30 -7.45 20.77
C LEU A 284 16.51 -8.32 21.08
N ARG A 285 17.53 -7.76 21.75
CA ARG A 285 18.73 -8.49 22.19
C ARG A 285 18.38 -9.62 23.16
N GLU A 286 17.50 -9.37 24.12
CA GLU A 286 17.05 -10.37 25.10
C GLU A 286 16.33 -11.56 24.45
N ARG A 287 15.53 -11.31 23.41
CA ARG A 287 14.76 -12.35 22.71
C ARG A 287 15.58 -13.13 21.68
N LEU A 288 16.74 -12.62 21.29
CA LEU A 288 17.55 -13.17 20.21
C LEU A 288 17.99 -14.63 20.44
N PRO A 289 18.42 -15.07 21.65
CA PRO A 289 18.78 -16.46 21.90
C PRO A 289 17.62 -17.45 21.68
N ALA A 290 16.38 -17.03 21.97
CA ALA A 290 15.18 -17.84 21.78
C ALA A 290 14.63 -17.77 20.35
N ASN A 291 14.98 -16.72 19.59
CA ASN A 291 14.55 -16.52 18.20
C ASN A 291 15.67 -15.89 17.36
N PRO A 292 16.63 -16.69 16.86
CA PRO A 292 17.74 -16.20 16.04
C PRO A 292 17.30 -15.48 14.75
N ALA A 293 16.13 -15.82 14.20
CA ALA A 293 15.56 -15.11 13.05
C ALA A 293 15.28 -13.62 13.34
N GLY A 294 15.18 -13.24 14.62
CA GLY A 294 15.09 -11.85 15.09
C GLY A 294 16.35 -11.02 14.86
N ALA A 295 17.50 -11.64 14.50
CA ALA A 295 18.74 -10.93 14.20
C ALA A 295 18.53 -9.88 13.09
N ARG A 296 17.75 -10.24 12.07
CA ARG A 296 17.36 -9.32 10.99
C ARG A 296 16.71 -8.06 11.55
N GLU A 297 15.72 -8.20 12.42
CA GLU A 297 14.98 -7.05 12.96
C GLU A 297 15.88 -6.17 13.83
N LEU A 298 16.73 -6.77 14.66
CA LEU A 298 17.70 -6.03 15.47
C LEU A 298 18.70 -5.24 14.62
N ILE A 299 19.26 -5.86 13.57
CA ILE A 299 20.18 -5.18 12.65
C ILE A 299 19.51 -3.97 12.01
N LEU A 300 18.29 -4.12 11.49
CA LEU A 300 17.59 -3.00 10.86
C LEU A 300 17.35 -1.85 11.86
N CYS A 301 16.94 -2.17 13.10
CA CYS A 301 16.74 -1.15 14.14
C CYS A 301 18.05 -0.45 14.55
N LEU A 302 19.17 -1.20 14.59
CA LEU A 302 20.49 -0.64 14.87
C LEU A 302 20.97 0.26 13.72
N GLN A 303 20.73 -0.12 12.46
CA GLN A 303 21.03 0.73 11.30
C GLN A 303 20.19 2.02 11.32
N GLU A 304 18.89 1.94 11.63
CA GLU A 304 18.01 3.13 11.71
C GLU A 304 18.43 4.10 12.83
N THR A 305 19.00 3.57 13.92
CA THR A 305 19.53 4.40 15.04
C THR A 305 20.98 4.82 14.86
N GLY A 306 21.62 4.52 13.73
CA GLY A 306 23.01 4.87 13.44
C GLY A 306 24.05 4.04 14.21
N GLN A 307 23.64 2.98 14.91
CA GLN A 307 24.52 2.05 15.63
C GLN A 307 25.12 1.01 14.66
N HIS A 308 25.86 1.49 13.66
CA HIS A 308 26.36 0.67 12.56
C HIS A 308 27.39 -0.40 13.01
N ASP A 309 28.21 -0.09 14.03
CA ASP A 309 29.17 -1.05 14.59
C ASP A 309 28.45 -2.20 15.30
N ASP A 310 27.45 -1.91 16.13
CA ASP A 310 26.62 -2.92 16.79
C ASP A 310 25.83 -3.75 15.77
N ALA A 311 25.28 -3.11 14.74
CA ALA A 311 24.56 -3.80 13.66
C ALA A 311 25.48 -4.79 12.95
N TRP A 312 26.73 -4.38 12.69
CA TRP A 312 27.75 -5.25 12.10
C TRP A 312 28.10 -6.42 13.02
N GLN A 313 28.29 -6.16 14.31
CA GLN A 313 28.63 -7.20 15.27
C GLN A 313 27.52 -8.27 15.36
N VAL A 314 26.25 -7.85 15.48
CA VAL A 314 25.09 -8.76 15.45
C VAL A 314 25.07 -9.56 14.15
N ALA A 315 25.39 -8.94 13.02
CA ALA A 315 25.43 -9.64 11.74
C ALA A 315 26.52 -10.71 11.68
N VAL A 316 27.70 -10.44 12.24
CA VAL A 316 28.80 -11.40 12.32
C VAL A 316 28.45 -12.58 13.24
N ASP A 317 27.80 -12.31 14.37
CA ASP A 317 27.41 -13.33 15.34
C ASP A 317 26.28 -14.24 14.81
N HIS A 318 25.50 -13.77 13.84
CA HIS A 318 24.33 -14.45 13.29
C HIS A 318 24.40 -14.69 11.77
N LEU A 319 25.61 -14.77 11.19
CA LEU A 319 25.80 -14.89 9.73
C LEU A 319 24.98 -16.02 9.08
N ASP A 320 24.72 -17.09 9.80
CA ASP A 320 23.98 -18.24 9.29
C ASP A 320 22.47 -18.01 9.18
N ASP A 321 21.93 -17.12 10.00
CA ASP A 321 20.51 -16.79 10.06
C ASP A 321 20.12 -15.64 9.11
N LEU A 322 21.10 -14.97 8.50
CA LEU A 322 20.87 -13.80 7.65
C LEU A 322 20.51 -14.15 6.20
N GLY A 323 19.52 -13.40 5.68
CA GLY A 323 19.22 -13.37 4.26
C GLY A 323 20.36 -12.75 3.44
N LYS A 324 20.63 -13.30 2.25
CA LYS A 324 21.74 -12.91 1.37
C LYS A 324 21.76 -11.43 1.00
N TYR A 325 20.58 -10.85 0.77
CA TYR A 325 20.45 -9.44 0.39
C TYR A 325 20.90 -8.51 1.53
N LEU A 326 20.40 -8.73 2.75
CA LEU A 326 20.81 -7.95 3.91
C LEU A 326 22.31 -8.09 4.19
N LEU A 327 22.83 -9.33 4.14
CA LEU A 327 24.26 -9.57 4.33
C LEU A 327 25.12 -8.86 3.29
N GLN A 328 24.69 -8.87 2.02
CA GLN A 328 25.37 -8.15 0.95
C GLN A 328 25.40 -6.65 1.25
N ASP A 329 24.27 -6.04 1.61
CA ASP A 329 24.19 -4.60 1.86
C ASP A 329 25.08 -4.19 3.04
N LEU A 330 25.09 -4.97 4.12
CA LEU A 330 25.98 -4.75 5.28
C LEU A 330 27.46 -4.82 4.90
N ILE A 331 27.84 -5.79 4.07
CA ILE A 331 29.22 -5.94 3.58
C ILE A 331 29.63 -4.73 2.75
N GLU A 332 28.77 -4.30 1.82
CA GLU A 332 29.06 -3.18 0.92
C GLU A 332 29.17 -1.87 1.70
N GLN A 333 28.39 -1.69 2.78
CA GLN A 333 28.53 -0.57 3.71
C GLN A 333 29.85 -0.68 4.50
N ARG A 334 30.09 -1.80 5.19
CA ARG A 334 31.23 -2.00 6.09
C ARG A 334 32.58 -1.90 5.38
N ARG A 335 32.69 -2.40 4.15
CA ARG A 335 33.98 -2.42 3.43
C ARG A 335 34.55 -1.03 3.14
N THR A 336 33.70 0.00 3.13
CA THR A 336 34.13 1.38 2.84
C THR A 336 35.02 1.94 3.94
N THR A 337 34.74 1.57 5.19
CA THR A 337 35.49 2.04 6.37
C THR A 337 36.37 0.94 6.97
N HIS A 338 35.96 -0.33 6.88
CA HIS A 338 36.64 -1.48 7.47
C HIS A 338 36.76 -2.65 6.47
N PRO A 339 37.60 -2.51 5.42
CA PRO A 339 37.72 -3.51 4.36
C PRO A 339 38.21 -4.89 4.86
N ALA A 340 38.98 -4.97 5.94
CA ALA A 340 39.46 -6.24 6.48
C ALA A 340 38.32 -7.11 7.07
N ASP A 341 37.35 -6.47 7.73
CA ASP A 341 36.28 -7.14 8.49
C ASP A 341 35.35 -7.97 7.59
N VAL A 342 35.19 -7.57 6.32
CA VAL A 342 34.17 -8.14 5.43
C VAL A 342 34.62 -9.43 4.73
N THR A 343 35.88 -9.83 4.86
CA THR A 343 36.46 -10.99 4.18
C THR A 343 35.71 -12.30 4.54
N GLY A 344 35.50 -12.57 5.83
CA GLY A 344 34.73 -13.71 6.32
C GLY A 344 33.26 -13.70 5.86
N PRO A 345 32.51 -12.61 6.12
CA PRO A 345 31.13 -12.43 5.64
C PRO A 345 30.97 -12.59 4.11
N TYR A 346 31.91 -12.11 3.30
CA TYR A 346 31.90 -12.35 1.84
C TYR A 346 32.00 -13.85 1.51
N ARG A 347 32.89 -14.60 2.19
CA ARG A 347 33.02 -16.05 2.00
C ARG A 347 31.71 -16.77 2.33
N ARG A 348 31.02 -16.35 3.39
CA ARG A 348 29.70 -16.90 3.76
C ARG A 348 28.61 -16.57 2.73
N LEU A 349 28.60 -15.34 2.20
CA LEU A 349 27.67 -14.94 1.15
C LEU A 349 27.86 -15.78 -0.12
N ILE A 350 29.11 -15.98 -0.54
CA ILE A 350 29.48 -16.82 -1.68
C ILE A 350 29.01 -18.26 -1.47
N ALA A 351 29.30 -18.85 -0.30
CA ALA A 351 28.85 -20.19 0.06
C ALA A 351 27.31 -20.31 0.01
N GLY A 352 26.60 -19.29 0.52
CA GLY A 352 25.15 -19.24 0.49
C GLY A 352 24.56 -19.23 -0.93
N TYR A 353 25.15 -18.51 -1.88
CA TYR A 353 24.76 -18.60 -3.29
C TYR A 353 25.03 -19.97 -3.86
N LEU A 354 26.22 -20.53 -3.63
CA LEU A 354 26.61 -21.83 -4.17
C LEU A 354 25.76 -23.01 -3.65
N ALA A 355 25.24 -22.91 -2.41
CA ALA A 355 24.37 -23.91 -1.81
C ALA A 355 22.93 -23.92 -2.37
N GLU A 356 22.48 -22.86 -3.02
CA GLU A 356 21.10 -22.70 -3.47
C GLU A 356 20.74 -23.65 -4.62
N THR A 357 19.97 -24.70 -4.36
CA THR A 357 19.49 -25.61 -5.41
C THR A 357 18.24 -25.06 -6.08
N GLY A 358 18.23 -24.96 -7.42
CA GLY A 358 17.07 -24.50 -8.19
C GLY A 358 17.20 -23.10 -8.80
N ASN A 359 18.18 -22.31 -8.37
CA ASN A 359 18.45 -20.99 -8.96
C ASN A 359 19.50 -21.10 -10.09
N LYS A 360 19.07 -20.90 -11.34
CA LYS A 360 19.96 -20.95 -12.51
C LYS A 360 21.09 -19.90 -12.49
N TYR A 361 20.91 -18.79 -11.76
CA TYR A 361 21.86 -17.69 -11.69
C TYR A 361 22.82 -17.79 -10.50
N ARG A 362 22.71 -18.81 -9.66
CA ARG A 362 23.52 -18.94 -8.43
C ARG A 362 25.03 -18.85 -8.66
N TYR A 363 25.54 -19.47 -9.73
CA TYR A 363 26.97 -19.43 -10.05
C TYR A 363 27.40 -18.05 -10.56
N GLN A 364 26.54 -17.37 -11.32
CA GLN A 364 26.81 -16.01 -11.78
C GLN A 364 26.94 -15.05 -10.59
N TYR A 365 26.03 -15.15 -9.61
CA TYR A 365 26.11 -14.37 -8.38
C TYR A 365 27.36 -14.72 -7.56
N ALA A 366 27.66 -16.01 -7.36
CA ALA A 366 28.86 -16.44 -6.66
C ALA A 366 30.16 -15.93 -7.32
N VAL A 367 30.26 -16.00 -8.65
CA VAL A 367 31.42 -15.48 -9.41
C VAL A 367 31.55 -13.97 -9.27
N ARG A 368 30.44 -13.23 -9.28
CA ARG A 368 30.45 -11.78 -9.03
C ARG A 368 31.06 -11.46 -7.67
N HIS A 369 30.61 -12.15 -6.62
CA HIS A 369 31.13 -11.93 -5.26
C HIS A 369 32.57 -12.44 -5.08
N LEU A 370 32.98 -13.52 -5.77
CA LEU A 370 34.38 -13.96 -5.81
C LEU A 370 35.31 -12.93 -6.43
N LYS A 371 34.87 -12.23 -7.50
CA LYS A 371 35.64 -11.13 -8.09
C LYS A 371 35.80 -9.96 -7.11
N ALA A 372 34.73 -9.60 -6.40
CA ALA A 372 34.78 -8.55 -5.38
C ALA A 372 35.72 -8.93 -4.23
N LEU A 373 35.64 -10.17 -3.73
CA LEU A 373 36.54 -10.67 -2.68
C LEU A 373 38.01 -10.72 -3.13
N ARG A 374 38.27 -11.05 -4.40
CA ARG A 374 39.64 -10.98 -4.97
C ARG A 374 40.19 -9.55 -4.94
N ALA A 375 39.39 -8.58 -5.41
CA ALA A 375 39.79 -7.18 -5.41
C ALA A 375 40.06 -6.68 -3.98
N LEU A 376 39.25 -7.12 -3.02
CA LEU A 376 39.45 -6.81 -1.61
C LEU A 376 40.78 -7.37 -1.07
N HIS A 377 41.09 -8.64 -1.31
CA HIS A 377 42.38 -9.24 -0.92
C HIS A 377 43.57 -8.57 -1.61
N GLN A 378 43.41 -8.06 -2.84
CA GLN A 378 44.43 -7.26 -3.50
C GLN A 378 44.64 -5.91 -2.77
N GLN A 379 43.56 -5.22 -2.40
CA GLN A 379 43.63 -3.97 -1.65
C GLN A 379 44.26 -4.15 -0.27
N LEU A 380 43.97 -5.26 0.41
CA LEU A 380 44.49 -5.60 1.74
C LEU A 380 45.93 -6.16 1.71
N GLY A 381 46.51 -6.39 0.53
CA GLY A 381 47.85 -6.97 0.41
C GLY A 381 47.91 -8.47 0.75
N THR A 382 46.78 -9.18 0.73
CA THR A 382 46.67 -10.62 1.05
C THR A 382 46.19 -11.49 -0.13
N PRO A 383 46.77 -11.37 -1.35
CA PRO A 383 46.33 -12.16 -2.50
C PRO A 383 46.55 -13.68 -2.33
N GLY A 384 47.52 -14.09 -1.51
CA GLY A 384 47.77 -15.51 -1.19
C GLY A 384 46.58 -16.16 -0.47
N GLU A 385 45.99 -15.47 0.51
CA GLU A 385 44.82 -15.98 1.24
C GLU A 385 43.61 -16.19 0.33
N PHE A 386 43.43 -15.33 -0.68
CA PHE A 386 42.38 -15.53 -1.68
C PHE A 386 42.65 -16.77 -2.54
N ALA A 387 43.90 -17.01 -2.93
CA ALA A 387 44.28 -18.19 -3.72
C ALA A 387 44.00 -19.49 -2.94
N ASP A 388 44.36 -19.53 -1.66
CA ASP A 388 44.11 -20.65 -0.75
C ASP A 388 42.60 -20.90 -0.59
N TYR A 389 41.82 -19.84 -0.36
CA TYR A 389 40.36 -19.92 -0.28
C TYR A 389 39.73 -20.47 -1.57
N LEU A 390 40.17 -19.97 -2.74
CA LEU A 390 39.66 -20.44 -4.04
C LEU A 390 40.03 -21.92 -4.30
N HIS A 391 41.22 -22.35 -3.88
CA HIS A 391 41.63 -23.75 -3.96
C HIS A 391 40.76 -24.65 -3.09
N ALA A 392 40.52 -24.26 -1.84
CA ALA A 392 39.64 -24.98 -0.92
C ALA A 392 38.21 -25.09 -1.47
N LEU A 393 37.65 -23.98 -1.96
CA LEU A 393 36.30 -23.93 -2.52
C LEU A 393 36.14 -24.84 -3.75
N ARG A 394 37.15 -24.91 -4.61
CA ARG A 394 37.17 -25.83 -5.76
C ARG A 394 37.20 -27.29 -5.33
N ALA A 395 38.06 -27.64 -4.38
CA ALA A 395 38.16 -29.01 -3.87
C ALA A 395 36.83 -29.50 -3.29
N GLU A 396 36.16 -28.65 -2.50
CA GLU A 396 34.85 -28.95 -1.91
C GLU A 396 33.75 -29.14 -2.96
N HIS A 397 33.71 -28.31 -4.00
CA HIS A 397 32.72 -28.42 -5.07
C HIS A 397 32.97 -29.60 -6.03
N ILE A 398 34.23 -29.93 -6.33
CA ILE A 398 34.58 -31.12 -7.10
C ILE A 398 34.17 -32.39 -6.34
N TRP A 399 34.42 -32.44 -5.03
CA TRP A 399 34.04 -33.56 -4.17
C TRP A 399 32.52 -33.73 -4.06
N ARG A 400 31.76 -32.63 -3.92
CA ARG A 400 30.28 -32.64 -3.91
C ARG A 400 29.67 -33.05 -5.27
N GLN A 401 30.32 -32.71 -6.39
CA GLN A 401 29.90 -33.22 -7.70
C GLN A 401 30.17 -34.71 -7.83
N ALA A 402 31.33 -35.20 -7.39
CA ALA A 402 31.68 -36.63 -7.44
C ALA A 402 30.76 -37.51 -6.58
N THR A 403 30.40 -37.07 -5.36
CA THR A 403 29.45 -37.79 -4.48
C THR A 403 28.02 -37.78 -5.01
N ARG A 404 27.58 -36.69 -5.67
CA ARG A 404 26.25 -36.62 -6.30
C ARG A 404 26.11 -37.50 -7.54
N HIS A 405 27.21 -37.75 -8.27
CA HIS A 405 27.26 -38.70 -9.40
C HIS A 405 27.57 -40.13 -8.95
N GLY A 406 28.22 -40.33 -7.80
CA GLY A 406 28.48 -41.65 -7.20
C GLY A 406 27.27 -42.26 -6.49
N ALA A 407 26.34 -41.44 -5.97
CA ALA A 407 25.09 -41.90 -5.36
C ALA A 407 24.01 -42.36 -6.37
N THR A 408 24.31 -42.33 -7.67
CA THR A 408 23.45 -42.91 -8.73
C THR A 408 23.93 -44.29 -9.20
N ILE A 409 25.00 -44.84 -8.59
CA ILE A 409 25.56 -46.15 -8.97
C ILE A 409 25.71 -47.02 -7.70
N THR A 410 24.59 -47.32 -7.07
CA THR A 410 24.41 -48.53 -6.26
C THR A 410 22.92 -48.87 -6.25
N GLY A 411 22.47 -49.42 -7.37
CA GLY A 411 21.26 -50.22 -7.52
C GLY A 411 21.66 -51.56 -8.10
#